data_AF-A0AAD7GMK7-F1
#
_entry.id   AF-A0AAD7GMK7-F1
#
_cell.length_a   1.000
_cell.length_b   1.000
_cell.length_c   1.000
_cell.angle_alpha   90.00
_cell.angle_beta   90.00
_cell.angle_gamma   90.00
#
_symmetry.space_group_name_H-M   'P 1'
#
loop_
_entity.id
_entity.type
_entity.pdbx_description
1 polymer ?
#
loop_
_entity_poly.entity_id
_entity_poly.type
_entity_poly.pdbx_seq_one_letter_code
_entity_poly.pdbx_strand_id
1 'polypeptide(L)'
;RRKRTRVFTPDDRATHRVIEKERREALNTQFIDLARLLPGLATTRRLSKSIIVSEAIAHQKKQRAQRLVCAQQIRAMRAEQESLLSEINTLRVQVGNPDRKEVEPLSAEALEMLAVEDEVFGAFPAGFGDK
;
A
#
# COMPACT_ATOMS: atom_id res chain seq x y z
N ARG A 1 19.52 0.57 -46.32
CA ARG A 1 19.76 -0.76 -45.69
C ARG A 1 18.43 -1.51 -45.61
N ARG A 2 18.24 -2.61 -46.36
CA ARG A 2 17.02 -3.45 -46.28
C ARG A 2 17.01 -4.19 -44.92
N LYS A 3 15.95 -4.03 -44.12
CA LYS A 3 15.73 -4.83 -42.91
C LYS A 3 15.55 -6.28 -43.33
N ARG A 4 16.40 -7.20 -42.85
CA ARG A 4 16.18 -8.65 -43.05
C ARG A 4 14.96 -9.04 -42.22
N THR A 5 13.88 -9.44 -42.88
CA THR A 5 12.72 -10.05 -42.24
C THR A 5 13.12 -11.45 -41.80
N ARG A 6 13.23 -11.69 -40.48
CA ARG A 6 13.52 -13.02 -39.94
C ARG A 6 12.32 -13.92 -40.24
N VAL A 7 12.54 -14.97 -41.03
CA VAL A 7 11.51 -15.99 -41.27
C VAL A 7 11.52 -16.93 -40.07
N PHE A 8 10.45 -16.90 -39.26
CA PHE A 8 10.31 -17.81 -38.14
C PHE A 8 9.99 -19.22 -38.64
N THR A 9 10.69 -20.22 -38.11
CA THR A 9 10.41 -21.63 -38.39
C THR A 9 9.12 -22.07 -37.65
N PRO A 10 8.49 -23.18 -38.07
CA PRO A 10 7.40 -23.79 -37.32
C PRO A 10 7.76 -24.09 -35.86
N ASP A 11 9.00 -24.52 -35.59
CA ASP A 11 9.51 -24.81 -34.24
C ASP A 11 9.70 -23.53 -33.42
N ASP A 12 10.18 -22.43 -34.03
CA ASP A 12 10.22 -21.11 -33.37
C ASP A 12 8.82 -20.64 -32.97
N ARG A 13 7.80 -20.92 -33.81
CA ARG A 13 6.40 -20.58 -33.48
C ARG A 13 5.85 -21.49 -32.38
N ALA A 14 6.20 -22.77 -32.38
CA ALA A 14 5.77 -23.71 -31.36
C ALA A 14 6.34 -23.35 -29.99
N THR A 15 7.64 -23.11 -29.91
CA THR A 15 8.32 -22.65 -28.68
C THR A 15 7.76 -21.31 -28.19
N HIS A 16 7.56 -20.33 -29.07
CA HIS A 16 6.94 -19.06 -28.71
C HIS A 16 5.51 -19.21 -28.17
N ARG A 17 4.71 -20.14 -28.70
CA ARG A 17 3.35 -20.42 -28.19
C ARG A 17 3.38 -20.99 -26.78
N VAL A 18 4.33 -21.89 -26.49
CA VAL A 18 4.51 -22.46 -25.15
C VAL A 18 4.91 -21.36 -24.18
N ILE A 19 5.92 -20.56 -24.51
CA ILE A 19 6.39 -19.46 -23.67
C ILE A 19 5.28 -18.44 -23.40
N GLU A 20 4.53 -18.02 -24.42
CA GLU A 20 3.44 -17.06 -24.24
C GLU A 20 2.27 -17.64 -23.44
N LYS A 21 2.01 -18.95 -23.55
CA LYS A 21 1.01 -19.64 -22.72
C LYS A 21 1.43 -19.62 -21.25
N GLU A 22 2.66 -20.01 -20.94
CA GLU A 22 3.22 -19.97 -19.58
C GLU A 22 3.16 -18.55 -19.00
N ARG A 23 3.52 -17.53 -19.80
CA ARG A 23 3.42 -16.12 -19.38
C ARG A 23 1.99 -15.71 -19.01
N ARG A 24 0.99 -16.14 -19.78
CA ARG A 24 -0.42 -15.85 -19.51
C ARG A 24 -0.94 -16.58 -18.29
N GLU A 25 -0.52 -17.82 -18.09
CA GLU A 25 -0.88 -18.61 -16.92
C GLU A 25 -0.29 -18.00 -15.65
N ALA A 26 0.99 -17.62 -15.66
CA ALA A 26 1.64 -16.91 -14.55
C ALA A 26 0.91 -15.60 -14.19
N LEU A 27 0.56 -14.78 -15.19
CA LEU A 27 -0.20 -13.55 -14.96
C LEU A 27 -1.60 -13.82 -14.41
N ASN A 28 -2.29 -14.86 -14.88
CA ASN A 28 -3.61 -15.23 -14.36
C ASN A 28 -3.52 -15.67 -12.89
N THR A 29 -2.48 -16.40 -12.48
CA THR A 29 -2.25 -16.74 -11.08
C THR A 29 -2.13 -15.50 -10.22
N GLN A 30 -1.35 -14.49 -10.65
CA GLN A 30 -1.24 -13.21 -9.95
C GLN A 30 -2.58 -12.48 -9.79
N PHE A 31 -3.45 -12.52 -10.81
CA PHE A 31 -4.80 -11.95 -10.70
C PHE A 31 -5.66 -12.67 -9.66
N ILE A 32 -5.56 -14.00 -9.57
CA ILE A 32 -6.32 -14.78 -8.58
C ILE A 32 -5.81 -14.49 -7.17
N ASP A 33 -4.49 -14.41 -6.98
CA ASP A 33 -3.91 -14.08 -5.68
C ASP A 33 -4.29 -12.66 -5.24
N LEU A 34 -4.26 -11.69 -6.15
CA LEU A 34 -4.76 -10.34 -5.88
C LEU A 34 -6.24 -10.36 -5.51
N ALA A 35 -7.08 -11.10 -6.23
CA ALA A 35 -8.51 -11.18 -5.93
C ALA A 35 -8.81 -11.75 -4.53
N ARG A 36 -7.99 -12.69 -4.05
CA ARG A 36 -8.12 -13.28 -2.70
C ARG A 36 -7.84 -12.27 -1.58
N LEU A 37 -7.02 -11.25 -1.85
CA LEU A 37 -6.68 -10.20 -0.89
C LEU A 37 -7.72 -9.08 -0.82
N LEU A 38 -8.72 -9.07 -1.71
CA LEU A 38 -9.69 -7.99 -1.82
C LEU A 38 -11.03 -8.36 -1.15
N PRO A 39 -11.35 -7.76 0.01
CA PRO A 39 -12.60 -8.08 0.72
C PRO A 39 -13.85 -7.80 -0.12
N GLY A 40 -13.81 -6.79 -0.99
CA GLY A 40 -14.92 -6.44 -1.89
C GLY A 40 -15.23 -7.50 -2.94
N LEU A 41 -14.30 -8.45 -3.21
CA LEU A 41 -14.50 -9.53 -4.19
C LEU A 41 -14.95 -10.84 -3.55
N ALA A 42 -15.02 -10.95 -2.22
CA ALA A 42 -15.29 -12.21 -1.53
C ALA A 42 -16.60 -12.90 -1.97
N THR A 43 -17.62 -12.12 -2.32
CA THR A 43 -18.93 -12.63 -2.79
C THR A 43 -19.12 -12.55 -4.30
N THR A 44 -18.10 -12.10 -5.03
CA THR A 44 -18.20 -11.88 -6.48
C THR A 44 -18.14 -13.20 -7.23
N ARG A 45 -19.26 -13.58 -7.86
CA ARG A 45 -19.40 -14.86 -8.59
C ARG A 45 -18.57 -14.93 -9.89
N ARG A 46 -18.37 -13.80 -10.58
CA ARG A 46 -17.65 -13.74 -11.86
C ARG A 46 -16.56 -12.70 -11.79
N LEU A 47 -15.33 -13.16 -11.66
CA LEU A 47 -14.16 -12.31 -11.68
C LEU A 47 -13.74 -12.01 -13.12
N SER A 48 -13.37 -10.76 -13.37
CA SER A 48 -12.71 -10.34 -14.62
C SER A 48 -11.47 -9.53 -14.26
N LYS A 49 -10.49 -9.49 -15.18
CA LYS A 49 -9.23 -8.77 -14.96
C LYS A 49 -9.48 -7.28 -14.64
N SER A 50 -10.42 -6.65 -15.33
CA SER A 50 -10.78 -5.26 -15.07
C SER A 50 -11.41 -5.07 -13.69
N ILE A 51 -12.34 -5.94 -13.28
CA ILE A 51 -12.97 -5.85 -11.95
C ILE A 51 -11.92 -6.02 -10.85
N ILE A 52 -11.01 -6.98 -10.98
CA ILE A 52 -9.95 -7.21 -9.99
C ILE A 52 -9.06 -5.98 -9.86
N VAL A 53 -8.60 -5.41 -10.98
CA VAL A 53 -7.74 -4.21 -10.97
C VAL A 53 -8.48 -3.00 -10.41
N SER A 54 -9.71 -2.75 -10.83
CA SER A 54 -10.51 -1.63 -10.35
C SER A 54 -10.76 -1.72 -8.85
N GLU A 55 -11.12 -2.90 -8.34
CA GLU A 55 -11.32 -3.12 -6.90
C GLU A 55 -10.01 -3.01 -6.13
N ALA A 56 -8.88 -3.49 -6.67
CA ALA A 56 -7.57 -3.31 -6.06
C ALA A 56 -7.20 -1.84 -5.90
N ILE A 57 -7.43 -1.03 -6.93
CA ILE A 57 -7.18 0.41 -6.89
C ILE A 57 -8.10 1.08 -5.84
N ALA A 58 -9.39 0.72 -5.83
CA ALA A 58 -10.34 1.26 -4.86
C ALA A 58 -9.95 0.88 -3.43
N HIS A 59 -9.56 -0.38 -3.20
CA HIS A 59 -9.13 -0.88 -1.91
C HIS A 59 -7.87 -0.16 -1.41
N GLN A 60 -6.86 0.01 -2.27
CA GLN A 60 -5.63 0.73 -1.91
C GLN A 60 -5.90 2.19 -1.55
N LYS A 61 -6.75 2.89 -2.34
CA LYS A 61 -7.16 4.26 -2.03
C LYS A 61 -7.88 4.35 -0.69
N LYS A 62 -8.78 3.40 -0.40
CA LYS A 62 -9.51 3.34 0.86
C LYS A 62 -8.56 3.09 2.03
N GLN A 63 -7.66 2.11 1.93
CA GLN A 63 -6.67 1.83 2.97
C GLN A 63 -5.80 3.06 3.26
N ARG A 64 -5.31 3.75 2.23
CA ARG A 64 -4.53 4.98 2.42
C ARG A 64 -5.33 6.07 3.14
N ALA A 65 -6.58 6.31 2.73
CA ALA A 65 -7.44 7.29 3.39
C ALA A 65 -7.67 6.94 4.87
N GLN A 66 -7.87 5.65 5.19
CA GLN A 66 -7.98 5.19 6.57
C GLN A 66 -6.67 5.40 7.35
N ARG A 67 -5.52 5.07 6.74
CA ARG A 67 -4.22 5.27 7.36
C ARG A 67 -3.94 6.74 7.68
N LEU A 68 -4.32 7.66 6.79
CA LEU A 68 -4.21 9.11 7.02
C LEU A 68 -5.04 9.56 8.23
N VAL A 69 -6.30 9.11 8.32
CA VAL A 69 -7.17 9.44 9.46
C VAL A 69 -6.59 8.88 10.75
N CYS A 70 -6.15 7.62 10.76
CA CYS A 70 -5.50 7.02 11.92
C CYS A 70 -4.23 7.78 12.32
N ALA A 71 -3.41 8.21 11.36
CA ALA A 71 -2.21 8.97 11.65
C ALA A 71 -2.52 10.31 12.33
N GLN A 72 -3.52 11.03 11.84
CA GLN A 72 -3.99 12.27 12.46
C GLN A 72 -4.50 12.04 13.88
N GLN A 73 -5.29 10.97 14.10
CA GLN A 73 -5.79 10.62 15.43
C GLN A 73 -4.66 10.26 16.40
N ILE A 74 -3.67 9.47 15.97
CA ILE A 74 -2.51 9.11 16.79
C ILE A 74 -1.75 10.36 17.21
N ARG A 75 -1.49 11.30 16.29
CA ARG A 75 -0.81 12.57 16.62
C ARG A 75 -1.60 13.41 17.62
N ALA A 76 -2.92 13.52 17.44
CA ALA A 76 -3.77 14.25 18.37
C ALA A 76 -3.74 13.64 19.79
N MET A 77 -3.89 12.32 19.89
CA MET A 77 -3.79 11.60 21.17
C MET A 77 -2.41 11.76 21.81
N ARG A 78 -1.34 11.76 21.01
CA ARG A 78 0.03 11.97 21.49
C ARG A 78 0.24 13.37 22.07
N ALA A 79 -0.24 14.39 21.37
CA ALA A 79 -0.16 15.77 21.84
C ALA A 79 -0.96 15.98 23.15
N GLU A 80 -2.14 15.37 23.24
CA GLU A 80 -2.94 15.40 24.47
C GLU A 80 -2.23 14.68 25.62
N GLN A 81 -1.67 13.49 25.37
CA GLN A 81 -0.89 12.74 26.36
C GLN A 81 0.32 13.55 26.87
N GLU A 82 1.03 14.23 25.97
CA GLU A 82 2.16 15.11 26.32
C GLU A 82 1.72 16.29 27.18
N SER A 83 0.59 16.93 26.84
CA SER A 83 0.02 18.02 27.64
C SER A 83 -0.34 17.55 29.04
N LEU A 84 -1.10 16.46 29.15
CA LEU A 84 -1.53 15.90 30.43
C LEU A 84 -0.34 15.47 31.29
N LEU A 85 0.70 14.87 30.69
CA LEU A 85 1.91 14.50 31.42
C LEU A 85 2.68 15.74 31.91
N SER A 86 2.72 16.82 31.14
CA SER A 86 3.29 18.10 31.57
C SER A 86 2.56 18.67 32.78
N GLU A 87 1.22 18.68 32.74
CA GLU A 87 0.38 19.14 33.85
C GLU A 87 0.58 18.28 35.11
N ILE A 88 0.55 16.95 34.97
CA ILE A 88 0.79 16.01 36.07
C ILE A 88 2.18 16.23 36.68
N ASN A 89 3.20 16.38 35.85
CA ASN A 89 4.57 16.62 36.31
C ASN A 89 4.69 17.96 37.06
N THR A 90 3.98 19.00 36.61
CA THR A 90 3.93 20.30 37.30
C THR A 90 3.27 20.17 38.67
N LEU A 91 2.13 19.49 38.76
CA LEU A 91 1.42 19.24 40.01
C LEU A 91 2.25 18.40 41.00
N ARG A 92 2.95 17.39 40.50
CA ARG A 92 3.85 16.53 41.28
C ARG A 92 4.94 17.32 41.99
N VAL A 93 5.57 18.25 41.27
CA VAL A 93 6.55 19.18 41.83
C VAL A 93 5.93 20.03 42.95
N GLN A 94 4.71 20.56 42.75
CA GLN A 94 4.02 21.39 43.74
C GLN A 94 3.69 20.62 45.03
N VAL A 95 3.37 19.33 44.93
CA VAL A 95 3.02 18.46 46.08
C VAL A 95 4.27 17.84 46.73
N GLY A 96 5.48 18.20 46.27
CA GLY A 96 6.74 17.73 46.86
C GLY A 96 7.13 16.30 46.47
N ASN A 97 6.57 15.78 45.37
CA ASN A 97 6.95 14.49 44.79
C ASN A 97 7.54 14.70 43.39
N PRO A 98 8.87 14.84 43.24
CA PRO A 98 9.50 15.21 41.98
C PRO A 98 9.63 14.07 40.95
N ASP A 99 9.03 12.90 41.17
CA ASP A 99 9.11 11.78 40.23
C ASP A 99 8.43 12.12 38.90
N ARG A 100 9.23 12.52 37.92
CA ARG A 100 8.77 12.90 36.58
C ARG A 100 8.38 11.66 35.78
N LYS A 101 7.20 11.69 35.16
CA LYS A 101 6.81 10.72 34.13
C LYS A 101 7.17 11.24 32.75
N GLU A 102 7.76 10.36 31.95
CA GLU A 102 8.08 10.61 30.55
C GLU A 102 7.11 9.87 29.64
N VAL A 103 6.99 10.33 28.39
CA VAL A 103 6.11 9.70 27.42
C VAL A 103 6.85 8.54 26.75
N GLU A 104 6.31 7.34 26.87
CA GLU A 104 6.89 6.16 26.21
C GLU A 104 6.93 6.34 24.69
N PRO A 105 8.08 6.07 24.03
CA PRO A 105 8.20 6.24 22.60
C PRO A 105 7.19 5.37 21.84
N LEU A 106 6.73 5.87 20.69
CA LEU A 106 5.89 5.09 19.80
C LEU A 106 6.67 3.88 19.26
N SER A 107 5.96 2.78 19.01
CA SER A 107 6.55 1.61 18.34
C SER A 107 6.94 1.94 16.89
N ALA A 108 7.80 1.11 16.30
CA ALA A 108 8.22 1.28 14.91
C ALA A 108 7.03 1.26 13.94
N GLU A 109 6.05 0.38 14.18
CA GLU A 109 4.84 0.24 13.37
C GLU A 109 3.94 1.49 13.47
N ALA A 110 3.84 2.09 14.66
CA ALA A 110 3.11 3.34 14.84
C ALA A 110 3.79 4.50 14.12
N LEU A 111 5.13 4.56 14.13
CA LEU A 111 5.90 5.56 13.38
C LEU A 111 5.72 5.39 11.85
N GLU A 112 5.75 4.16 11.35
CA GLU A 112 5.49 3.87 9.94
C GLU A 112 4.07 4.28 9.53
N MET A 113 3.10 4.06 10.41
CA MET A 113 1.73 4.52 10.23
C MET A 113 1.63 6.05 10.13
N LEU A 114 2.40 6.80 10.92
CA LEU A 114 2.46 8.26 10.86
C LEU A 114 3.13 8.80 9.60
N ALA A 115 3.99 8.00 8.96
CA ALA A 115 4.71 8.37 7.74
C ALA A 115 3.87 8.27 6.45
N VAL A 116 2.59 7.89 6.54
CA VAL A 116 1.68 7.76 5.38
C VAL A 116 1.51 9.07 4.58
N GLU A 117 1.72 10.23 5.22
CA GLU A 117 1.65 11.54 4.57
C GLU A 117 2.87 11.82 3.68
N ASP A 118 4.00 11.20 4.00
CA ASP A 118 5.29 11.37 3.30
C ASP A 118 5.50 10.33 2.19
N GLU A 119 4.50 9.49 1.93
CA GLU A 119 4.55 8.50 0.86
C GLU A 119 4.72 9.16 -0.51
N VAL A 120 5.79 8.79 -1.21
CA VAL A 120 6.09 9.26 -2.56
C VAL A 120 5.45 8.33 -3.59
N PHE A 121 4.66 8.90 -4.50
CA PHE A 121 4.05 8.17 -5.61
C PHE A 121 4.86 8.40 -6.89
N GLY A 122 5.06 7.32 -7.66
CA GLY A 122 5.76 7.41 -8.93
C GLY A 122 5.00 8.26 -9.95
N ALA A 123 5.73 9.15 -10.63
CA ALA A 123 5.28 9.71 -11.90
C ALA A 123 5.74 8.78 -13.03
N PHE A 124 4.85 8.44 -13.95
CA PHE A 124 5.18 7.54 -15.07
C PHE A 124 5.08 8.30 -16.40
N PRO A 125 5.95 9.31 -16.65
CA PRO A 125 5.88 10.15 -17.84
C PRO A 125 6.11 9.38 -19.15
N ALA A 126 6.73 8.20 -19.08
CA ALA A 126 6.91 7.28 -20.21
C ALA A 126 5.86 6.15 -20.26
N GLY A 127 4.80 6.23 -19.46
CA GLY A 127 3.72 5.24 -19.37
C GLY A 127 2.71 5.32 -20.52
N PHE A 128 1.55 4.66 -20.34
CA PHE A 128 0.42 4.64 -21.31
C PHE A 128 -0.40 5.95 -21.33
N GLY A 129 0.27 7.11 -21.27
CA GLY A 129 -0.35 8.43 -21.40
C GLY A 129 -0.85 9.03 -20.10
N ASP A 130 0.06 9.58 -19.30
CA ASP A 130 -0.28 10.76 -18.50
C ASP A 130 -0.31 11.95 -19.50
N LYS A 131 -1.50 12.53 -19.75
CA LYS A 131 -1.65 13.83 -20.41
C LYS A 131 -1.84 14.91 -19.38
#